data_AF-A0A2G8S9T1-F1
#
_entry.id   AF-A0A2G8S9T1-F1
#
_cell.length_a   1.000
_cell.length_b   1.000
_cell.length_c   1.000
_cell.angle_alpha   90.00
_cell.angle_beta   90.00
_cell.angle_gamma   90.00
#
_symmetry.space_group_name_H-M   'P 1'
#
loop_
_entity.id
_entity.type
_entity.pdbx_description
1 polymer ?
#
loop_
_entity_poly.entity_id
_entity_poly.type
_entity_poly.pdbx_seq_one_letter_code
_entity_poly.pdbx_strand_id
1 'polypeptide(L)'
;MKYLLGALFSLVTLALSFPNPLPGSSSNIIVRDPAIWYNANSKKYFVFSIGGLIKIFTSESLKGPTMENGMWDDLRQVISSKDGDRYNAIDPNLIDADGLKLAFGSYNDWIF
;
A
#
# COMPACT_ATOMS: atom_id res chain seq x y z
N MET A 1 -0.57 44.97 13.65
CA MET A 1 -1.00 43.82 14.47
C MET A 1 -2.00 42.89 13.75
N LYS A 2 -3.01 43.39 13.02
CA LYS A 2 -3.98 42.57 12.25
C LYS A 2 -3.36 41.55 11.27
N TYR A 3 -2.32 41.93 10.53
CA TYR A 3 -1.67 41.03 9.56
C TYR A 3 -0.80 39.94 10.20
N LEU A 4 -0.26 40.21 11.39
CA LEU A 4 0.60 39.27 12.12
C LEU A 4 -0.21 38.09 12.68
N LEU A 5 -1.44 38.37 13.13
CA LEU A 5 -2.35 37.35 13.66
C LEU A 5 -2.88 36.43 12.54
N GLY A 6 -3.17 36.99 11.36
CA GLY A 6 -3.56 36.22 10.17
C GLY A 6 -2.43 35.33 9.66
N ALA A 7 -1.19 35.84 9.63
CA ALA A 7 -0.02 35.06 9.23
C ALA A 7 0.25 33.87 10.18
N LEU A 8 0.09 34.08 11.49
CA LEU A 8 0.26 33.01 12.49
C LEU A 8 -0.82 31.92 12.34
N PHE A 9 -2.07 32.32 12.09
CA PHE A 9 -3.18 31.39 11.84
C PHE A 9 -2.97 30.56 10.56
N SER A 10 -2.48 31.18 9.48
CA SER A 10 -2.15 30.45 8.25
C SER A 10 -0.99 29.47 8.43
N LEU A 11 0.00 29.81 9.27
CA LEU A 11 1.15 28.94 9.53
C LEU A 11 0.75 27.68 10.31
N VAL A 12 -0.16 27.82 11.27
CA VAL A 12 -0.71 26.69 12.05
C VAL A 12 -1.58 25.77 11.17
N THR A 13 -2.38 26.33 10.26
CA THR A 13 -3.19 25.51 9.33
C THR A 13 -2.34 24.73 8.34
N LEU A 14 -1.24 25.32 7.84
CA LEU A 14 -0.25 24.63 7.01
C LEU A 14 0.40 23.46 7.78
N ALA A 15 0.81 23.67 9.04
CA ALA A 15 1.44 22.63 9.84
C ALA A 15 0.52 21.42 10.11
N LEU A 16 -0.79 21.63 10.24
CA LEU A 16 -1.78 20.56 10.46
C LEU A 16 -2.23 19.86 9.15
N SER A 17 -1.97 20.47 7.99
CA SER A 17 -2.34 19.89 6.69
C SER A 17 -1.45 18.73 6.24
N PHE A 18 -0.26 18.61 6.83
CA PHE A 18 0.69 17.53 6.59
C PHE A 18 0.81 16.67 7.85
N PRO A 19 -0.15 15.76 8.11
CA PRO A 19 -0.06 14.87 9.25
C PRO A 19 1.25 14.08 9.19
N ASN A 20 1.92 13.92 10.33
CA ASN A 20 3.04 13.00 10.43
C ASN A 20 2.60 11.60 9.95
N PRO A 21 3.51 10.78 9.42
CA PRO A 21 3.22 9.39 9.12
C PRO A 21 2.54 8.72 10.31
N LEU A 22 1.49 7.95 10.02
CA LEU A 22 0.83 7.16 11.06
C LEU A 22 1.84 6.20 11.68
N PRO A 23 1.74 5.90 12.99
CA PRO A 23 2.54 4.85 13.60
C PRO A 23 2.43 3.55 12.80
N GLY A 24 3.55 2.84 12.62
CA GLY A 24 3.53 1.52 12.01
C GLY A 24 2.62 0.56 12.78
N SER A 25 2.05 -0.42 12.09
CA SER A 25 1.22 -1.46 12.74
C SER A 25 2.03 -2.23 13.78
N SER A 26 1.41 -2.52 14.92
CA SER A 26 1.95 -3.42 15.95
C SER A 26 1.80 -4.91 15.59
N SER A 27 1.20 -5.21 14.44
CA SER A 27 1.00 -6.58 13.94
C SER A 27 2.17 -7.06 13.08
N ASN A 28 2.27 -8.38 12.89
CA ASN A 28 3.24 -9.01 11.99
C ASN A 28 2.96 -8.77 10.49
N ILE A 29 2.03 -7.88 10.14
CA ILE A 29 1.72 -7.53 8.75
C ILE A 29 2.74 -6.48 8.28
N ILE A 30 3.83 -6.98 7.69
CA ILE A 30 4.84 -6.16 7.02
C ILE A 30 4.45 -6.02 5.55
N VAL A 31 4.21 -4.78 5.13
CA VAL A 31 3.91 -4.40 3.74
C VAL A 31 5.08 -3.60 3.20
N ARG A 32 5.72 -4.10 2.14
CA ARG A 32 6.71 -3.37 1.34
C ARG A 32 6.24 -3.25 -0.11
N ASP A 33 6.45 -2.09 -0.72
CA ASP A 33 6.14 -1.80 -2.12
C ASP A 33 4.68 -2.14 -2.50
N PRO A 34 3.67 -1.53 -1.85
CA PRO A 34 2.28 -1.91 -2.06
C PRO A 34 1.71 -1.37 -3.38
N ALA A 35 0.93 -2.21 -4.06
CA ALA A 35 -0.08 -1.80 -5.04
C ALA A 35 -1.48 -2.07 -4.51
N ILE A 36 -2.42 -1.15 -4.76
CA ILE A 36 -3.78 -1.23 -4.24
C ILE A 36 -4.83 -1.07 -5.33
N TRP A 37 -5.90 -1.86 -5.24
CA TRP A 37 -7.07 -1.74 -6.10
C TRP A 37 -8.37 -1.86 -5.31
N TYR A 38 -9.36 -1.05 -5.66
CA TYR A 38 -10.72 -1.19 -5.14
C TYR A 38 -11.59 -1.96 -6.13
N ASN A 39 -12.13 -3.09 -5.69
CA ASN A 39 -13.07 -3.88 -6.47
C ASN A 39 -14.51 -3.52 -6.08
N ALA A 40 -15.24 -2.89 -7.01
CA ALA A 40 -16.62 -2.46 -6.76
C ALA A 40 -17.62 -3.61 -6.58
N ASN A 41 -17.37 -4.78 -7.18
CA ASN A 41 -18.26 -5.93 -7.07
C ASN A 41 -18.19 -6.56 -5.67
N SER A 42 -16.98 -6.72 -5.13
CA SER A 42 -16.78 -7.24 -3.77
C SER A 42 -16.80 -6.17 -2.69
N LYS A 43 -16.77 -4.88 -3.07
CA LYS A 43 -16.67 -3.71 -2.18
C LYS A 43 -15.44 -3.73 -1.27
N LYS A 44 -14.35 -4.35 -1.73
CA LYS A 44 -13.11 -4.51 -0.98
C LYS A 44 -11.93 -3.85 -1.68
N TYR A 45 -10.99 -3.37 -0.87
CA TYR A 45 -9.63 -3.03 -1.26
C TYR A 45 -8.79 -4.30 -1.27
N PHE A 46 -7.93 -4.43 -2.27
CA PHE A 46 -6.93 -5.49 -2.42
C PHE A 46 -5.56 -4.83 -2.44
N VAL A 47 -4.67 -5.26 -1.55
CA VAL A 47 -3.28 -4.78 -1.46
C VAL A 47 -2.34 -5.92 -1.81
N PHE A 48 -1.47 -5.68 -2.78
CA PHE A 48 -0.42 -6.58 -3.22
C PHE A 48 0.90 -6.03 -2.72
N SER A 49 1.71 -6.85 -2.06
CA SER A 49 2.93 -6.35 -1.42
C SER A 49 3.97 -7.45 -1.20
N ILE A 50 5.24 -7.05 -1.13
CA ILE A 50 6.37 -7.92 -0.82
C ILE A 50 6.49 -8.08 0.70
N GLY A 51 6.44 -9.34 1.14
CA GLY A 51 6.73 -9.76 2.53
C GLY A 51 7.52 -11.07 2.54
N GLY A 52 8.48 -11.20 1.63
CA GLY A 52 9.21 -12.43 1.28
C GLY A 52 8.73 -13.08 -0.03
N LEU A 53 7.47 -12.84 -0.41
CA LEU A 53 6.76 -13.23 -1.66
C LEU A 53 5.69 -12.15 -1.95
N ILE A 54 5.06 -12.15 -3.14
CA ILE A 54 3.91 -11.27 -3.41
C ILE A 54 2.66 -11.85 -2.73
N LYS A 55 2.24 -11.18 -1.65
CA LYS A 55 1.04 -11.51 -0.85
C LYS A 55 -0.13 -10.60 -1.22
N ILE A 56 -1.35 -11.08 -0.97
CA ILE A 56 -2.58 -10.29 -1.09
C ILE A 56 -3.23 -10.12 0.28
N PHE A 57 -3.55 -8.89 0.60
CA PHE A 57 -4.39 -8.51 1.75
C PHE A 57 -5.67 -7.86 1.25
N THR A 58 -6.79 -8.04 1.95
CA THR A 58 -8.04 -7.33 1.62
C THR A 58 -8.68 -6.64 2.80
N SER A 59 -9.36 -5.53 2.55
CA SER A 59 -10.11 -4.80 3.57
C SER A 59 -11.36 -4.14 2.99
N GLU A 60 -12.37 -3.92 3.81
CA GLU A 60 -13.55 -3.11 3.45
C GLU A 60 -13.30 -1.60 3.64
N SER A 61 -12.24 -1.20 4.36
CA SER A 61 -11.95 0.21 4.69
C SER A 61 -10.46 0.53 4.69
N LEU A 62 -10.07 1.66 4.08
CA LEU A 62 -8.72 2.24 4.22
C LEU A 62 -8.57 3.13 5.45
N LYS A 63 -9.66 3.45 6.15
CA LYS A 63 -9.65 4.36 7.30
C LYS A 63 -9.43 3.55 8.58
N GLY A 64 -8.20 3.64 9.09
CA GLY A 64 -7.77 3.21 10.41
C GLY A 64 -6.42 3.88 10.73
N PRO A 65 -6.12 4.18 12.02
CA PRO A 65 -4.84 4.77 12.40
C PRO A 65 -3.63 3.83 12.18
N THR A 66 -3.89 2.56 11.85
CA THR A 66 -2.90 1.47 11.71
C THR A 66 -3.45 0.40 10.75
N MET A 67 -2.56 -0.41 10.14
CA MET A 67 -2.93 -1.70 9.52
C MET A 67 -3.20 -2.73 10.62
N GLU A 68 -4.17 -2.47 11.50
CA GLU A 68 -4.43 -3.29 12.68
C GLU A 68 -4.99 -4.67 12.31
N ASN A 69 -4.64 -5.66 13.14
CA ASN A 69 -5.11 -7.04 12.98
C ASN A 69 -6.65 -7.08 13.03
N GLY A 70 -7.29 -7.62 12.00
CA GLY A 70 -8.76 -7.64 11.85
C GLY A 70 -9.35 -6.58 10.91
N MET A 71 -8.57 -5.56 10.50
CA MET A 71 -8.97 -4.69 9.38
C MET A 71 -8.61 -5.28 8.01
N TRP A 72 -7.58 -6.13 7.98
CA TRP A 72 -7.07 -6.74 6.75
C TRP A 72 -7.06 -8.26 6.86
N ASP A 73 -7.74 -8.92 5.92
CA ASP A 73 -7.70 -10.37 5.72
C ASP A 73 -6.50 -10.73 4.85
N ASP A 74 -5.60 -11.58 5.34
CA ASP A 74 -4.51 -12.17 4.54
C ASP A 74 -5.07 -13.29 3.64
N LEU A 75 -5.08 -13.05 2.33
CA LEU A 75 -5.53 -14.02 1.32
C LEU A 75 -4.38 -14.93 0.82
N ARG A 76 -3.21 -14.85 1.45
CA ARG A 76 -1.97 -15.56 1.12
C ARG A 76 -1.34 -15.06 -0.18
N GLN A 77 -0.41 -15.85 -0.73
CA GLN A 77 0.34 -15.49 -1.92
C GLN A 77 -0.46 -15.73 -3.21
N VAL A 78 -0.16 -14.95 -4.24
CA VAL A 78 -0.54 -15.27 -5.63
C VAL A 78 0.64 -15.64 -6.50
N ILE A 79 1.81 -15.06 -6.23
CA ILE A 79 3.04 -15.34 -6.95
C ILE A 79 4.11 -15.71 -5.91
N SER A 80 4.71 -16.89 -6.09
CA SER A 80 5.93 -17.27 -5.37
C SER A 80 7.14 -17.24 -6.27
N SER A 81 8.20 -16.65 -5.75
CA SER A 81 9.57 -16.74 -6.27
C SER A 81 10.52 -16.81 -5.08
N LYS A 82 11.80 -17.09 -5.32
CA LYS A 82 12.84 -17.02 -4.30
C LYS A 82 13.77 -15.85 -4.59
N ASP A 83 14.45 -15.41 -3.55
CA ASP A 83 15.59 -14.54 -3.73
C ASP A 83 16.62 -15.24 -4.62
N GLY A 84 17.13 -14.54 -5.63
CA GLY A 84 18.07 -15.05 -6.62
C GLY A 84 17.43 -15.70 -7.84
N ASP A 85 16.10 -15.90 -7.86
CA ASP A 85 15.43 -16.36 -9.08
C ASP A 85 15.65 -15.34 -10.21
N ARG A 86 15.84 -15.83 -11.44
CA ARG A 86 15.97 -14.97 -12.62
C ARG A 86 14.81 -14.00 -12.77
N TYR A 87 13.62 -14.42 -12.36
CA TYR A 87 12.39 -13.64 -12.37
C TYR A 87 11.80 -13.55 -10.95
N ASN A 88 12.64 -13.15 -9.98
CA ASN A 88 12.17 -12.90 -8.62
C ASN A 88 11.08 -11.81 -8.65
N ALA A 89 9.92 -12.10 -8.06
CA ALA A 89 8.76 -11.23 -8.16
C ALA A 89 8.80 -10.16 -7.06
N ILE A 90 9.07 -8.92 -7.48
CA ILE A 90 9.16 -7.73 -6.61
C ILE A 90 8.30 -6.59 -7.17
N ASP A 91 8.10 -5.55 -6.38
CA ASP A 91 7.45 -4.31 -6.75
C ASP A 91 6.13 -4.51 -7.52
N PRO A 92 5.13 -5.19 -6.91
CA PRO A 92 3.87 -5.44 -7.59
C PRO A 92 3.21 -4.13 -8.01
N ASN A 93 2.58 -4.15 -9.19
CA ASN A 93 1.77 -3.06 -9.70
C ASN A 93 0.52 -3.61 -10.39
N LEU A 94 -0.54 -2.82 -10.47
CA LEU A 94 -1.79 -3.21 -11.12
C LEU A 94 -2.03 -2.32 -12.33
N ILE A 95 -2.29 -2.95 -13.47
CA ILE A 95 -2.56 -2.28 -14.75
C ILE A 95 -3.90 -2.79 -15.26
N ASP A 96 -4.82 -1.88 -15.59
CA ASP A 96 -6.03 -2.23 -16.32
C ASP A 96 -5.84 -1.88 -17.79
N ALA A 97 -5.62 -2.91 -18.61
CA ALA A 97 -5.43 -2.80 -20.05
C ALA A 97 -6.14 -3.97 -20.71
N ASP A 98 -7.41 -3.79 -21.06
CA ASP A 98 -8.33 -4.87 -21.45
C ASP A 98 -8.44 -5.93 -20.35
N GLY A 99 -8.72 -5.47 -19.13
CA GLY A 99 -8.85 -6.30 -17.93
C GLY A 99 -7.64 -6.18 -16.99
N LEU A 100 -7.93 -6.31 -15.70
CA LEU A 100 -6.97 -6.15 -14.62
C LEU A 100 -5.84 -7.18 -14.70
N LYS A 101 -4.60 -6.68 -14.68
CA LYS A 101 -3.37 -7.46 -14.71
C LYS A 101 -2.48 -7.06 -13.54
N LEU A 102 -1.82 -8.05 -12.95
CA LEU A 102 -0.75 -7.85 -11.99
C LEU A 102 0.57 -7.85 -12.75
N ALA A 103 1.29 -6.74 -12.69
CA ALA A 103 2.65 -6.60 -13.16
C ALA A 103 3.61 -6.63 -11.97
N PHE A 104 4.85 -7.05 -12.19
CA PHE A 104 5.89 -7.05 -11.17
C PHE A 104 7.28 -6.91 -11.79
N GLY A 105 8.22 -6.33 -11.05
CA GLY A 105 9.62 -6.26 -11.43
C GLY A 105 10.41 -7.48 -11.00
N SER A 106 11.64 -7.57 -11.51
CA SER A 106 12.72 -8.40 -10.99
C SER A 106 13.97 -7.54 -10.81
N TYR A 107 14.83 -7.84 -9.85
CA TYR A 107 16.12 -7.14 -9.77
C TYR A 107 17.18 -7.75 -10.71
N ASN A 108 16.91 -8.94 -11.25
CA ASN A 108 17.80 -9.67 -12.17
C ASN A 108 17.41 -9.48 -13.65
N ASP A 109 16.21 -8.98 -13.93
CA ASP A 109 15.66 -8.82 -15.28
C ASP A 109 14.65 -7.65 -15.28
N TRP A 110 13.83 -7.51 -16.33
CA TRP A 110 12.90 -6.38 -16.50
C TRP A 110 11.56 -6.54 -15.76
N ILE A 111 10.51 -5.93 -16.31
CA ILE A 111 9.14 -5.97 -15.82
C ILE A 111 8.37 -7.10 -16.51
N PHE A 112 7.51 -7.78 -15.74
CA PHE A 112 6.66 -8.89 -16.17
C PHE A 112 5.19 -8.62 -15.88
#